data_AF-A0A7S1DGZ1-F1
#
_entry.id   AF-A0A7S1DGZ1-F1
#
_cell.length_a   1.000
_cell.length_b   1.000
_cell.length_c   1.000
_cell.angle_alpha   90.00
_cell.angle_beta   90.00
_cell.angle_gamma   90.00
#
_symmetry.space_group_name_H-M   'P 1'
#
loop_
_entity.id
_entity.type
_entity.pdbx_description
1 polymer ?
#
loop_
_entity_poly.entity_id
_entity_poly.type
_entity_poly.pdbx_seq_one_letter_code
_entity_poly.pdbx_strand_id
1 'polypeptide(L)'
;ERMLAVVPQGGNTGLVGGSVAVHDEVVLSTSLMNKIESFSPESGALVCQAGCVLEALDQYVEKQGFAMPLDLGAKGSCQIGGNVATNAGGLRLLRYGSL
;
A
#
# COMPACT_ATOMS: atom_id res chain seq x y z
N GLU A 1 25.60 9.66 -2.08
CA GLU A 1 26.96 9.43 -2.64
C GLU A 1 27.03 9.41 -4.17
N ARG A 2 26.14 8.76 -4.94
CA ARG A 2 26.24 8.72 -6.43
C ARG A 2 25.29 9.64 -7.23
N MET A 3 24.46 10.46 -6.55
CA MET A 3 23.49 11.38 -7.18
C MET A 3 22.58 10.72 -8.24
N LEU A 4 22.17 9.46 -8.01
CA LEU A 4 21.24 8.75 -8.88
C LEU A 4 19.80 9.11 -8.51
N ALA A 5 19.00 9.47 -9.51
CA ALA A 5 17.57 9.66 -9.34
C ALA A 5 16.87 8.30 -9.13
N VAL A 6 15.83 8.29 -8.29
CA VAL A 6 15.11 7.07 -7.91
C VAL A 6 13.61 7.34 -7.93
N VAL A 7 12.85 6.45 -8.56
CA VAL A 7 11.38 6.44 -8.50
C VAL A 7 10.93 5.24 -7.68
N PRO A 8 10.35 5.45 -6.49
CA PRO A 8 9.71 4.39 -5.73
C PRO A 8 8.49 3.86 -6.49
N GLN A 9 8.37 2.53 -6.59
CA GLN A 9 7.23 1.90 -7.26
C GLN A 9 6.64 0.79 -6.40
N GLY A 10 5.36 0.96 -6.05
CA GLY A 10 4.55 -0.07 -5.41
C GLY A 10 3.86 -0.97 -6.44
N GLY A 11 2.53 -1.08 -6.32
CA GLY A 11 1.70 -1.86 -7.24
C GLY A 11 1.57 -1.32 -8.68
N ASN A 12 2.16 -0.16 -8.97
CA ASN A 12 2.07 0.55 -10.25
C ASN A 12 0.62 0.79 -10.75
N THR A 13 -0.29 1.12 -9.82
CA THR A 13 -1.71 1.38 -10.10
C THR A 13 -2.08 2.87 -10.06
N GLY A 14 -1.08 3.76 -9.99
CA GLY A 14 -1.29 5.21 -9.96
C GLY A 14 -1.73 5.75 -11.32
N LEU A 15 -2.59 6.77 -11.33
CA LEU A 15 -3.22 7.28 -12.56
C LEU A 15 -2.70 8.65 -13.01
N VAL A 16 -1.65 9.17 -12.37
CA VAL A 16 -1.10 10.52 -12.63
C VAL A 16 0.37 10.47 -13.08
N GLY A 17 0.88 9.30 -13.47
CA GLY A 17 2.25 9.12 -13.97
C GLY A 17 3.35 9.09 -12.89
N GLY A 18 3.03 9.31 -11.61
CA GLY A 18 4.03 9.37 -10.54
C GLY A 18 4.70 8.04 -10.15
N SER A 19 4.22 6.90 -10.66
CA SER A 19 4.76 5.58 -10.34
C SER A 19 5.78 5.05 -11.35
N VAL A 20 6.16 5.83 -12.37
CA VAL A 20 7.07 5.41 -13.44
C VAL A 20 8.19 6.42 -13.64
N ALA A 21 9.35 5.93 -14.11
CA ALA A 21 10.48 6.77 -14.52
C ALA A 21 10.10 7.62 -15.74
N VAL A 22 10.53 8.88 -15.76
CA VAL A 22 10.36 9.78 -16.92
C VAL A 22 11.57 9.68 -17.84
N HIS A 23 12.75 9.51 -17.27
CA HIS A 23 14.02 9.36 -17.98
C HIS A 23 14.67 8.02 -17.62
N ASP A 24 15.80 8.05 -16.91
CA ASP A 24 16.64 6.92 -16.55
C ASP A 24 16.68 6.69 -15.02
N GLU A 25 15.67 7.18 -14.28
CA GLU A 25 15.61 6.99 -12.85
C GLU A 25 15.56 5.49 -12.48
N VAL A 26 16.29 5.11 -11.42
CA VAL A 26 16.26 3.74 -10.91
C VAL A 26 14.88 3.49 -10.27
N VAL A 27 14.18 2.48 -10.75
CA VAL A 27 12.91 2.06 -10.14
C VAL A 27 13.20 1.23 -8.90
N LEU A 28 12.85 1.75 -7.72
CA LEU A 28 12.96 1.02 -6.45
C LEU A 28 11.62 0.36 -6.14
N SER A 29 11.49 -0.92 -6.49
CA SER A 29 10.27 -1.69 -6.22
C SER A 29 10.17 -2.10 -4.75
N THR A 30 8.99 -1.92 -4.16
CA THR A 30 8.67 -2.43 -2.82
C THR A 30 8.07 -3.84 -2.83
N SER A 31 7.92 -4.49 -3.99
CA SER A 31 7.22 -5.78 -4.13
C SER A 31 7.72 -6.92 -3.22
N LEU A 32 9.00 -6.94 -2.89
CA LEU A 32 9.60 -7.94 -1.98
C LEU A 32 9.52 -7.55 -0.50
N MET A 33 9.12 -6.32 -0.18
CA MET A 33 8.85 -5.85 1.18
C MET A 33 7.39 -6.18 1.54
N ASN A 34 7.02 -7.46 1.55
CA ASN A 34 5.64 -7.92 1.62
C ASN A 34 5.29 -8.70 2.91
N LYS A 35 6.07 -8.53 3.97
CA LYS A 35 5.82 -9.20 5.26
C LYS A 35 4.85 -8.43 6.14
N ILE A 36 3.96 -9.16 6.80
CA ILE A 36 3.21 -8.68 7.96
C ILE A 36 4.10 -8.87 9.18
N GLU A 37 4.39 -7.79 9.91
CA GLU A 37 5.32 -7.79 11.04
C GLU A 37 4.60 -8.11 12.37
N SER A 38 3.42 -7.52 12.58
CA SER A 38 2.58 -7.82 13.76
C SER A 38 1.13 -7.37 13.58
N PHE A 39 0.24 -7.96 14.38
CA PHE A 39 -1.14 -7.55 14.53
C PHE A 39 -1.57 -7.68 16.00
N SER A 40 -2.23 -6.65 16.55
CA SER A 40 -2.80 -6.69 17.90
C SER A 40 -4.33 -6.86 17.83
N PRO A 41 -4.87 -8.02 18.23
CA PRO A 41 -6.32 -8.24 18.25
C PRO A 41 -7.07 -7.34 19.23
N GLU A 42 -6.41 -6.82 20.26
CA GLU A 42 -7.03 -5.96 21.28
C GLU A 42 -7.27 -4.54 20.75
N SER A 43 -6.34 -4.03 19.92
CA SER A 43 -6.39 -2.67 19.39
C SER A 43 -6.81 -2.59 17.92
N GLY A 44 -6.70 -3.70 17.17
CA GLY A 44 -6.85 -3.74 15.72
C GLY A 44 -5.65 -3.17 14.95
N ALA A 45 -4.53 -2.87 15.62
CA ALA A 45 -3.35 -2.32 14.98
C ALA A 45 -2.60 -3.36 14.15
N LEU A 46 -2.34 -3.05 12.89
CA LEU A 46 -1.58 -3.86 11.93
C LEU A 46 -0.27 -3.17 11.58
N VAL A 47 0.86 -3.86 11.74
CA VAL A 47 2.18 -3.41 11.28
C VAL A 47 2.62 -4.33 10.15
N CYS A 48 2.93 -3.75 9.00
CA CYS A 48 3.35 -4.48 7.82
C CYS A 48 4.32 -3.66 6.97
N GLN A 49 5.00 -4.34 6.06
CA GLN A 49 5.91 -3.71 5.13
C GLN A 49 5.18 -3.02 3.98
N ALA A 50 5.80 -2.00 3.39
CA ALA A 50 5.18 -1.12 2.39
C ALA A 50 4.66 -1.85 1.12
N GLY A 51 5.24 -3.01 0.80
CA GLY A 51 4.89 -3.81 -0.37
C GLY A 51 3.73 -4.77 -0.18
N CYS A 52 3.13 -4.84 1.01
CA CYS A 52 1.96 -5.68 1.23
C CYS A 52 0.79 -5.21 0.35
N VAL A 53 0.23 -6.13 -0.43
CA VAL A 53 -0.94 -5.89 -1.29
C VAL A 53 -2.18 -5.69 -0.43
N LEU A 54 -3.00 -4.68 -0.75
CA LEU A 54 -4.16 -4.32 0.06
C LEU A 54 -5.13 -5.49 0.24
N GLU A 55 -5.44 -6.23 -0.82
CA GLU A 55 -6.32 -7.41 -0.75
C GLU A 55 -5.76 -8.50 0.18
N ALA A 56 -4.45 -8.72 0.17
CA ALA A 56 -3.82 -9.69 1.06
C ALA A 56 -3.90 -9.26 2.54
N LEU A 57 -3.79 -7.95 2.81
CA LEU A 57 -3.97 -7.40 4.15
C LEU A 57 -5.43 -7.52 4.62
N ASP A 58 -6.41 -7.18 3.76
CA ASP A 58 -7.84 -7.30 4.06
C ASP A 58 -8.19 -8.76 4.40
N GLN A 59 -7.77 -9.72 3.57
CA GLN A 59 -7.96 -11.15 3.81
C GLN A 59 -7.28 -11.66 5.10
N TYR A 60 -6.15 -11.06 5.49
CA TYR A 60 -5.45 -11.43 6.72
C TYR A 60 -6.20 -10.95 7.98
N VAL A 61 -6.70 -9.71 7.97
CA VAL A 61 -7.42 -9.14 9.12
C VAL A 61 -8.87 -9.64 9.19
N GLU A 62 -9.50 -9.98 8.07
CA GLU A 62 -10.84 -10.59 8.00
C GLU A 62 -10.90 -11.90 8.80
N LYS A 63 -9.86 -12.74 8.71
CA LYS A 63 -9.77 -14.00 9.49
C LYS A 63 -9.75 -13.76 11.01
N GLN A 64 -9.49 -12.54 11.43
CA GLN A 64 -9.39 -12.13 12.84
C GLN A 64 -10.60 -11.30 13.28
N GLY A 65 -11.61 -11.11 12.40
CA GLY A 65 -12.81 -10.32 12.68
C GLY A 65 -12.65 -8.82 12.44
N PHE A 66 -11.59 -8.41 11.73
CA PHE A 66 -11.30 -7.01 11.39
C PHE A 66 -11.41 -6.79 9.87
N ALA A 67 -11.32 -5.53 9.44
CA ALA A 67 -11.29 -5.16 8.03
C ALA A 67 -10.30 -4.00 7.83
N MET A 68 -9.69 -3.91 6.65
CA MET A 68 -8.91 -2.74 6.30
C MET A 68 -9.83 -1.51 6.19
N PRO A 69 -9.40 -0.34 6.73
CA PRO A 69 -10.24 0.86 6.74
C PRO A 69 -10.39 1.51 5.36
N LEU A 70 -9.54 1.14 4.39
CA LEU A 70 -9.60 1.56 3.00
C LEU A 70 -9.88 0.36 2.08
N ASP A 71 -10.58 0.63 0.98
CA ASP A 71 -10.82 -0.36 -0.08
C ASP A 71 -10.94 0.34 -1.43
N LEU A 72 -10.29 -0.19 -2.47
CA LEU A 72 -10.18 0.42 -3.79
C LEU A 72 -10.39 -0.63 -4.89
N GLY A 73 -10.79 -0.18 -6.08
CA GLY A 73 -10.90 -1.07 -7.25
C GLY A 73 -9.56 -1.76 -7.62
N ALA A 74 -8.43 -1.17 -7.23
CA ALA A 74 -7.09 -1.70 -7.46
C ALA A 74 -6.58 -2.64 -6.35
N LYS A 75 -7.43 -3.08 -5.40
CA LYS A 75 -7.00 -3.80 -4.18
C LYS A 75 -6.11 -5.02 -4.42
N GLY A 76 -6.30 -5.72 -5.55
CA GLY A 76 -5.54 -6.92 -5.90
C GLY A 76 -4.10 -6.66 -6.34
N SER A 77 -3.71 -5.40 -6.53
CA SER A 77 -2.35 -5.03 -6.96
C SER A 77 -1.78 -3.80 -6.24
N CYS A 78 -2.60 -2.87 -5.76
CA CYS A 78 -2.08 -1.73 -5.00
C CYS A 78 -1.45 -2.19 -3.68
N GLN A 79 -0.34 -1.55 -3.32
CA GLN A 79 0.44 -1.88 -2.12
C GLN A 79 0.23 -0.80 -1.06
N ILE A 80 0.28 -1.18 0.22
CA ILE A 80 -0.08 -0.29 1.34
C ILE A 80 0.78 0.98 1.39
N GLY A 81 2.08 0.88 1.09
CA GLY A 81 2.96 2.05 1.00
C GLY A 81 2.57 3.01 -0.12
N GLY A 82 2.10 2.49 -1.25
CA GLY A 82 1.57 3.29 -2.35
C GLY A 82 0.23 3.97 -2.00
N ASN A 83 -0.62 3.27 -1.24
CA ASN A 83 -1.86 3.86 -0.74
C ASN A 83 -1.58 5.05 0.19
N VAL A 84 -0.62 4.89 1.12
CA VAL A 84 -0.18 5.99 2.01
C VAL A 84 0.45 7.13 1.21
N ALA A 85 1.37 6.86 0.28
CA ALA A 85 2.06 7.88 -0.50
C ALA A 85 1.12 8.74 -1.36
N THR A 86 -0.03 8.20 -1.75
CA THR A 86 -1.03 8.89 -2.57
C THR A 86 -2.19 9.46 -1.75
N ASN A 87 -2.20 9.27 -0.42
CA ASN A 87 -3.36 9.51 0.44
C ASN A 87 -4.64 8.89 -0.15
N ALA A 88 -4.57 7.60 -0.48
CA ALA A 88 -5.65 6.87 -1.12
C ALA A 88 -6.92 6.89 -0.27
N GLY A 89 -8.03 7.34 -0.86
CA GLY A 89 -9.36 7.25 -0.24
C GLY A 89 -10.02 5.90 -0.53
N GLY A 90 -11.03 5.92 -1.41
CA GLY A 90 -11.68 4.71 -1.91
C GLY A 90 -13.12 4.52 -1.40
N LEU A 91 -13.62 3.29 -1.56
CA LEU A 91 -15.03 2.94 -1.43
C LEU A 91 -15.56 3.07 0.01
N ARG A 92 -14.67 2.95 1.01
CA ARG A 92 -15.02 2.98 2.44
C ARG A 92 -14.67 4.32 3.13
N LEU A 93 -14.21 5.33 2.39
CA LEU A 93 -13.78 6.64 2.91
C LEU A 93 -14.85 7.30 3.79
N LEU A 94 -16.13 7.23 3.38
CA LEU A 94 -17.23 7.85 4.14
C LEU A 94 -17.40 7.25 5.55
N ARG A 95 -17.05 5.98 5.73
CA ARG A 95 -17.21 5.27 7.00
C ARG A 95 -15.98 5.37 7.90
N TYR A 96 -14.78 5.22 7.32
CA TYR A 96 -13.53 5.10 8.09
C TYR A 96 -12.62 6.33 7.99
N GLY A 97 -12.93 7.29 7.13
CA GLY A 97 -12.19 8.55 7.00
C GLY A 97 -10.93 8.44 6.12
N SER A 98 -10.11 9.50 6.21
CA SER A 98 -8.82 9.61 5.52
C SER A 98 -7.78 8.65 6.12
N LEU A 99 -6.77 8.33 5.32
CA LEU A 99 -5.48 7.83 5.83
C LEU A 99 -4.75 8.92 6.63
#